data_AF-A0A3D3E1J0-F1
#
_entry.id   AF-A0A3D3E1J0-F1
#
_cell.length_a   1.000
_cell.length_b   1.000
_cell.length_c   1.000
_cell.angle_alpha   90.00
_cell.angle_beta   90.00
_cell.angle_gamma   90.00
#
_symmetry.space_group_name_H-M   'P 1'
#
loop_
_entity.id
_entity.type
_entity.pdbx_description
1 polymer ?
#
loop_
_entity_poly.entity_id
_entity_poly.type
_entity_poly.pdbx_seq_one_letter_code
_entity_poly.pdbx_strand_id
1 'polypeptide(L)'
;AIIHTEKIMNLLKLITLLTVFLSIQATALDFPKSGFTIPAFDGETSAAGSQPLTMMIPAVNGFSSNVNVQIQAYPSTIEDYKVLSEAQFKQMGIQALTSKIQGDSYFIEYEGVMNGHSLHFYSKAIKKGGLIYLATATALSTSWSSDKAQLIKVIDGFNLL
;
A
#
# COMPACT_ATOMS: atom_id res chain seq x y z
N ALA A 1 33.58 7.63 -56.35
CA ALA A 1 33.69 6.98 -55.03
C ALA A 1 34.02 8.07 -54.02
N ILE A 2 33.17 8.29 -53.01
CA ILE A 2 33.39 9.05 -51.73
C ILE A 2 32.02 9.43 -51.11
N ILE A 3 30.93 9.51 -51.87
CA ILE A 3 29.62 10.00 -51.35
C ILE A 3 28.78 8.90 -50.64
N HIS A 4 29.09 7.61 -50.83
CA HIS A 4 28.33 6.51 -50.21
C HIS A 4 28.83 6.06 -48.83
N THR A 5 30.00 6.52 -48.40
CA THR A 5 30.60 6.05 -47.13
C THR A 5 30.07 6.83 -45.92
N GLU A 6 29.62 8.07 -46.09
CA GLU A 6 29.17 8.89 -44.95
C GLU A 6 27.74 8.59 -44.47
N LYS A 7 26.84 8.14 -45.36
CA LYS A 7 25.46 7.80 -44.96
C LYS A 7 25.37 6.53 -44.12
N ILE A 8 26.31 5.59 -44.28
CA ILE A 8 26.35 4.34 -43.52
C ILE A 8 26.92 4.58 -42.12
N MET A 9 27.82 5.56 -41.96
CA MET A 9 28.42 5.89 -40.66
C MET A 9 27.48 6.67 -39.72
N ASN A 10 26.45 7.35 -40.24
CA ASN A 10 25.44 8.03 -39.44
C ASN A 10 24.22 7.15 -39.10
N LEU A 11 23.98 6.06 -39.81
CA LEU A 11 22.91 5.11 -39.48
C LEU A 11 23.34 4.12 -38.37
N LEU A 12 24.64 3.90 -38.21
CA LEU A 12 25.19 2.98 -37.20
C LEU A 12 25.34 3.61 -35.80
N LYS A 13 25.16 4.94 -35.66
CA LYS A 13 25.17 5.62 -34.35
C LYS A 13 23.78 5.79 -33.74
N LEU A 14 22.71 5.44 -34.45
CA LEU A 14 21.32 5.69 -34.03
C LEU A 14 20.58 4.46 -33.48
N ILE A 15 21.25 3.31 -33.45
CA ILE A 15 20.76 2.08 -32.84
C ILE A 15 21.93 1.64 -31.97
N THR A 16 21.97 1.94 -30.68
CA THR A 16 21.50 0.99 -29.66
C THR A 16 21.47 1.75 -28.31
N LEU A 17 20.49 2.63 -28.11
CA LEU A 17 20.05 2.95 -26.75
C LEU A 17 19.17 1.79 -26.28
N LEU A 18 19.77 0.62 -26.12
CA LEU A 18 19.16 -0.48 -25.39
C LEU A 18 19.20 -0.05 -23.93
N THR A 19 18.22 0.75 -23.51
CA THR A 19 17.84 0.83 -22.11
C THR A 19 17.42 -0.58 -21.71
N VAL A 20 18.41 -1.36 -21.28
CA VAL A 20 18.19 -2.55 -20.49
C VAL A 20 17.44 -2.03 -19.26
N PHE A 21 16.12 -2.18 -19.27
CA PHE A 21 15.33 -2.11 -18.06
C PHE A 21 15.76 -3.31 -17.24
N LEU A 22 16.87 -3.16 -16.51
CA LEU A 22 17.14 -3.99 -15.36
C LEU A 22 15.94 -3.77 -14.44
N SER A 23 15.03 -4.74 -14.44
CA SER A 23 14.04 -4.89 -13.40
C SER A 23 14.84 -5.16 -12.12
N ILE A 24 15.21 -4.07 -11.44
CA ILE A 24 15.64 -4.12 -10.06
C ILE A 24 14.41 -4.63 -9.31
N GLN A 25 14.35 -5.95 -9.10
CA GLN A 25 13.49 -6.47 -8.06
C GLN A 25 14.02 -5.85 -6.77
N ALA A 26 13.24 -4.95 -6.19
CA ALA A 26 13.57 -4.35 -4.91
C ALA A 26 13.56 -5.47 -3.86
N THR A 27 14.72 -6.06 -3.63
CA THR A 27 14.95 -7.03 -2.55
C THR A 27 15.03 -6.34 -1.19
N ALA A 28 15.14 -5.00 -1.17
CA ALA A 28 15.21 -4.19 0.02
C ALA A 28 14.17 -3.06 0.02
N LEU A 29 13.66 -2.77 1.21
CA LEU A 29 12.90 -1.58 1.52
C LEU A 29 13.88 -0.42 1.80
N ASP A 30 13.73 0.69 1.10
CA ASP A 30 14.55 1.89 1.25
C ASP A 30 13.82 2.96 2.07
N PHE A 31 14.49 3.46 3.11
CA PHE A 31 14.01 4.53 3.97
C PHE A 31 15.02 5.69 3.98
N PRO A 32 15.11 6.46 2.88
CA PRO A 32 16.20 7.43 2.68
C PRO A 32 16.16 8.56 3.71
N LYS A 33 14.95 8.97 4.15
CA LYS A 33 14.79 9.98 5.22
C LYS A 33 15.26 9.48 6.60
N SER A 34 15.23 8.16 6.81
CA SER A 34 15.67 7.52 8.05
C SER A 34 17.11 7.02 7.97
N GLY A 35 17.75 7.08 6.80
CA GLY A 35 19.15 6.72 6.60
C GLY A 35 19.44 5.22 6.62
N PHE A 36 18.46 4.37 6.31
CA PHE A 36 18.68 2.91 6.30
C PHE A 36 17.91 2.20 5.18
N THR A 37 18.38 1.00 4.85
CA THR A 37 17.71 0.03 3.97
C THR A 37 17.64 -1.32 4.67
N ILE A 38 16.61 -2.12 4.42
CA ILE A 38 16.49 -3.47 4.98
C ILE A 38 15.97 -4.45 3.92
N PRO A 39 16.57 -5.64 3.76
CA PRO A 39 15.99 -6.68 2.91
C PRO A 39 14.57 -7.04 3.33
N ALA A 40 13.67 -7.24 2.37
CA ALA A 40 12.37 -7.82 2.65
C ALA A 40 12.53 -9.30 3.01
N PHE A 41 11.60 -9.85 3.80
CA PHE A 41 11.55 -11.29 4.02
C PHE A 41 11.15 -12.02 2.72
N ASP A 42 11.87 -13.09 2.38
CA ASP A 42 11.58 -13.94 1.21
C ASP A 42 10.41 -14.93 1.45
N GLY A 43 9.56 -14.66 2.44
CA GLY A 43 8.47 -15.56 2.83
C GLY A 43 7.30 -15.52 1.83
N GLU A 44 6.80 -16.69 1.45
CA GLU A 44 5.56 -16.77 0.66
C GLU A 44 4.36 -16.24 1.43
N THR A 45 3.42 -15.61 0.72
CA THR A 45 2.14 -15.23 1.30
C THR A 45 1.37 -16.50 1.68
N SER A 46 1.18 -16.74 2.98
CA SER A 46 0.46 -17.91 3.47
C SER A 46 -1.03 -17.62 3.67
N ALA A 47 -1.85 -18.68 3.61
CA ALA A 47 -3.27 -18.59 3.93
C ALA A 47 -3.56 -18.30 5.42
N ALA A 48 -2.56 -18.46 6.31
CA ALA A 48 -2.67 -18.09 7.72
C ALA A 48 -2.69 -16.57 7.94
N GLY A 49 -2.41 -15.80 6.89
CA GLY A 49 -2.26 -14.35 6.94
C GLY A 49 -0.90 -13.91 7.46
N SER A 50 -0.60 -12.63 7.30
CA SER A 50 0.63 -12.01 7.78
C SER A 50 0.48 -10.49 7.89
N GLN A 51 1.39 -9.84 8.61
CA GLN A 51 1.51 -8.38 8.66
C GLN A 51 2.95 -7.97 8.30
N PRO A 52 3.31 -7.94 7.01
CA PRO A 52 4.69 -7.70 6.59
C PRO A 52 5.20 -6.28 6.87
N LEU A 53 4.32 -5.31 7.12
CA LEU A 53 4.71 -3.91 7.32
C LEU A 53 3.94 -3.26 8.47
N THR A 54 4.67 -2.52 9.29
CA THR A 54 4.13 -1.53 10.23
C THR A 54 5.08 -0.34 10.28
N MET A 55 4.56 0.85 10.00
CA MET A 55 5.28 2.11 10.04
C MET A 55 4.54 3.06 10.97
N MET A 56 5.27 3.75 11.84
CA MET A 56 4.68 4.60 12.88
C MET A 56 5.21 6.03 12.77
N ILE A 57 4.33 7.00 13.00
CA ILE A 57 4.69 8.39 13.28
C ILE A 57 5.08 8.47 14.76
N PRO A 58 6.04 9.33 15.15
CA PRO A 58 6.39 9.53 16.55
C PRO A 58 5.16 9.76 17.43
N ALA A 59 5.18 9.17 18.63
CA ALA A 59 4.05 9.21 19.53
C ALA A 59 3.72 10.65 19.96
N VAL A 60 2.43 10.98 19.93
CA VAL A 60 1.86 12.18 20.55
C VAL A 60 0.82 11.71 21.58
N ASN A 61 0.92 12.21 22.81
CA ASN A 61 0.02 11.82 23.91
C ASN A 61 -0.07 10.30 24.16
N GLY A 62 1.06 9.59 24.03
CA GLY A 62 1.13 8.15 24.27
C GLY A 62 0.54 7.26 23.17
N PHE A 63 0.12 7.84 22.04
CA PHE A 63 -0.34 7.10 20.86
C PHE A 63 0.53 7.41 19.65
N SER A 64 0.82 6.39 18.84
CA SER A 64 1.54 6.54 17.58
C SER A 64 0.62 6.21 16.41
N SER A 65 0.23 7.23 15.66
CA SER A 65 -0.43 7.06 14.37
C SER A 65 0.43 6.17 13.47
N ASN A 66 -0.20 5.24 12.76
CA ASN A 66 0.54 4.21 12.04
C ASN A 66 -0.13 3.81 10.73
N VAL A 67 0.67 3.19 9.86
CA VAL A 67 0.22 2.42 8.71
C VAL A 67 0.70 1.00 8.89
N ASN A 68 -0.20 0.03 8.69
CA ASN A 68 0.16 -1.37 8.60
C ASN A 68 -0.38 -1.99 7.31
N VAL A 69 0.25 -3.08 6.87
CA VAL A 69 -0.23 -3.90 5.75
C VAL A 69 -0.44 -5.31 6.26
N GLN A 70 -1.66 -5.81 6.09
CA GLN A 70 -2.04 -7.19 6.39
C GLN A 70 -2.34 -7.95 5.09
N ILE A 71 -2.03 -9.23 5.09
CA ILE A 71 -2.40 -10.16 4.02
C ILE A 71 -3.38 -11.16 4.63
N GLN A 72 -4.54 -11.29 4.00
CA GLN A 72 -5.66 -12.08 4.51
C GLN A 72 -6.10 -13.09 3.45
N ALA A 73 -6.33 -14.35 3.84
CA ALA A 73 -6.96 -15.32 2.96
C ALA A 73 -8.41 -14.91 2.71
N TYR A 74 -8.77 -14.76 1.44
CA TYR A 74 -10.11 -14.39 1.03
C TYR A 74 -10.39 -14.87 -0.41
N PRO A 75 -11.09 -16.00 -0.58
CA PRO A 75 -11.30 -16.60 -1.90
C PRO A 75 -12.37 -15.88 -2.75
N SER A 76 -13.19 -15.01 -2.14
CA SER A 76 -14.32 -14.35 -2.80
C SER A 76 -13.95 -13.00 -3.44
N THR A 77 -14.91 -12.23 -3.94
CA THR A 77 -14.68 -10.99 -4.70
C THR A 77 -14.34 -9.78 -3.80
N ILE A 78 -13.84 -8.68 -4.37
CA ILE A 78 -13.61 -7.46 -3.59
C ILE A 78 -14.93 -6.82 -3.12
N GLU A 79 -16.02 -7.03 -3.86
CA GLU A 79 -17.38 -6.65 -3.51
C GLU A 79 -17.87 -7.43 -2.28
N ASP A 80 -17.66 -8.75 -2.26
CA ASP A 80 -18.00 -9.58 -1.11
C ASP A 80 -17.17 -9.18 0.11
N TYR A 81 -15.90 -8.83 -0.10
CA TYR A 81 -15.02 -8.34 0.98
C TYR A 81 -15.57 -7.06 1.57
N LYS A 82 -15.97 -6.08 0.74
CA LYS A 82 -16.63 -4.84 1.20
C LYS A 82 -17.88 -5.14 2.03
N VAL A 83 -18.77 -6.01 1.55
CA VAL A 83 -20.00 -6.37 2.25
C VAL A 83 -19.68 -7.01 3.61
N LEU A 84 -18.71 -7.93 3.64
CA LEU A 84 -18.27 -8.57 4.88
C LEU A 84 -17.68 -7.55 5.86
N SER A 85 -16.77 -6.68 5.41
CA SER A 85 -16.15 -5.66 6.26
C SER A 85 -17.18 -4.71 6.85
N GLU A 86 -18.14 -4.23 6.06
CA GLU A 86 -19.18 -3.32 6.54
C GLU A 86 -20.15 -4.00 7.52
N ALA A 87 -20.44 -5.29 7.32
CA ALA A 87 -21.21 -6.07 8.28
C ALA A 87 -20.46 -6.23 9.63
N GLN A 88 -19.16 -6.51 9.58
CA GLN A 88 -18.31 -6.58 10.78
C GLN A 88 -18.22 -5.23 11.49
N PHE A 89 -18.06 -4.13 10.74
CA PHE A 89 -18.03 -2.78 11.30
C PHE A 89 -19.32 -2.47 12.06
N LYS A 90 -20.48 -2.77 11.45
CA LYS A 90 -21.78 -2.61 12.12
C LYS A 90 -21.87 -3.43 13.41
N GLN A 91 -21.40 -4.68 13.41
CA GLN A 91 -21.39 -5.53 14.60
C GLN A 91 -20.49 -4.98 15.72
N MET A 92 -19.39 -4.34 15.35
CA MET A 92 -18.42 -3.77 16.29
C MET A 92 -18.75 -2.33 16.72
N GLY A 93 -19.82 -1.73 16.20
CA GLY A 93 -20.13 -0.31 16.43
C GLY A 93 -19.13 0.66 15.77
N ILE A 94 -18.42 0.20 14.73
CA ILE A 94 -17.56 1.02 13.88
C ILE A 94 -18.43 1.71 12.82
N GLN A 95 -18.24 3.00 12.64
CA GLN A 95 -18.96 3.81 11.67
C GLN A 95 -18.14 3.99 10.39
N ALA A 96 -18.67 3.49 9.27
CA ALA A 96 -18.14 3.82 7.94
C ALA A 96 -18.53 5.27 7.57
N LEU A 97 -17.54 6.08 7.22
CA LEU A 97 -17.72 7.49 6.83
C LEU A 97 -17.82 7.63 5.31
N THR A 98 -16.89 7.00 4.58
CA THR A 98 -16.94 6.90 3.12
C THR A 98 -16.45 5.54 2.69
N SER A 99 -17.00 4.97 1.62
CA SER A 99 -16.48 3.74 1.04
C SER A 99 -16.67 3.73 -0.48
N LYS A 100 -15.72 3.15 -1.22
CA LYS A 100 -15.77 3.04 -2.68
C LYS A 100 -14.95 1.86 -3.19
N ILE A 101 -15.36 1.30 -4.31
CA ILE A 101 -14.55 0.36 -5.11
C ILE A 101 -14.03 1.11 -6.33
N GLN A 102 -12.76 0.88 -6.67
CA GLN A 102 -12.10 1.42 -7.87
C GLN A 102 -11.16 0.35 -8.42
N GLY A 103 -11.56 -0.30 -9.52
CA GLY A 103 -10.87 -1.50 -10.02
C GLY A 103 -10.87 -2.61 -8.96
N ASP A 104 -9.73 -3.29 -8.79
CA ASP A 104 -9.56 -4.35 -7.77
C ASP A 104 -9.29 -3.81 -6.35
N SER A 105 -9.52 -2.51 -6.12
CA SER A 105 -9.27 -1.84 -4.85
C SER A 105 -10.55 -1.39 -4.17
N TYR A 106 -10.69 -1.71 -2.89
CA TYR A 106 -11.70 -1.17 -2.00
C TYR A 106 -11.09 -0.15 -1.04
N PHE A 107 -11.66 1.04 -0.98
CA PHE A 107 -11.26 2.12 -0.09
C PHE A 107 -12.35 2.39 0.93
N ILE A 108 -11.97 2.61 2.19
CA ILE A 108 -12.91 2.98 3.25
C ILE A 108 -12.26 3.92 4.26
N GLU A 109 -12.95 5.01 4.59
CA GLU A 109 -12.68 5.87 5.75
C GLU A 109 -13.72 5.53 6.82
N TYR A 110 -13.29 5.32 8.06
CA TYR A 110 -14.16 4.88 9.15
C TYR A 110 -13.62 5.29 10.51
N GLU A 111 -14.49 5.30 11.52
CA GLU A 111 -14.16 5.66 12.89
C GLU A 111 -14.78 4.69 13.89
N GLY A 112 -14.16 4.55 15.06
CA GLY A 112 -14.67 3.67 16.09
C GLY A 112 -13.84 3.69 17.37
N VAL A 113 -14.30 2.97 18.39
CA VAL A 113 -13.58 2.81 19.65
C VAL A 113 -12.92 1.44 19.69
N MET A 114 -11.59 1.39 19.82
CA MET A 114 -10.84 0.13 19.99
C MET A 114 -9.87 0.26 21.15
N ASN A 115 -9.82 -0.75 22.02
CA ASN A 115 -8.95 -0.77 23.21
C ASN A 115 -9.04 0.50 24.08
N GLY A 116 -10.24 1.09 24.17
CA GLY A 116 -10.48 2.32 24.94
C GLY A 116 -10.07 3.62 24.22
N HIS A 117 -9.57 3.56 23.00
CA HIS A 117 -9.21 4.73 22.20
C HIS A 117 -10.27 5.03 21.15
N SER A 118 -10.65 6.30 21.01
CA SER A 118 -11.38 6.80 19.84
C SER A 118 -10.40 6.96 18.69
N LEU A 119 -10.62 6.21 17.62
CA LEU A 119 -9.71 6.06 16.50
C LEU A 119 -10.39 6.41 15.19
N HIS A 120 -9.57 6.95 14.27
CA HIS A 120 -9.92 7.22 12.90
C HIS A 120 -9.03 6.39 11.97
N PHE A 121 -9.64 5.82 10.94
CA PHE A 121 -9.00 4.92 10.01
C PHE A 121 -9.22 5.31 8.57
N TYR A 122 -8.24 4.98 7.74
CA TYR A 122 -8.37 4.96 6.29
C TYR A 122 -7.67 3.74 5.72
N SER A 123 -8.39 2.94 4.94
CA SER A 123 -7.87 1.68 4.43
C SER A 123 -8.04 1.55 2.93
N LYS A 124 -7.08 0.86 2.31
CA LYS A 124 -7.11 0.35 0.94
C LYS A 124 -6.90 -1.16 0.97
N ALA A 125 -7.88 -1.92 0.53
CA ALA A 125 -7.78 -3.35 0.29
C ALA A 125 -7.60 -3.61 -1.20
N ILE A 126 -6.63 -4.43 -1.59
CA ILE A 126 -6.41 -4.86 -2.99
C ILE A 126 -6.57 -6.37 -3.10
N LYS A 127 -7.37 -6.83 -4.05
CA LYS A 127 -7.55 -8.26 -4.34
C LYS A 127 -6.47 -8.78 -5.29
N LYS A 128 -5.86 -9.93 -4.98
CA LYS A 128 -5.04 -10.71 -5.94
C LYS A 128 -5.13 -12.21 -5.62
N GLY A 129 -5.56 -13.01 -6.58
CA GLY A 129 -5.73 -14.46 -6.40
C GLY A 129 -6.75 -14.79 -5.30
N GLY A 130 -6.38 -15.63 -4.33
CA GLY A 130 -7.18 -15.95 -3.13
C GLY A 130 -6.91 -15.08 -1.91
N LEU A 131 -6.28 -13.91 -2.09
CA LEU A 131 -5.82 -13.04 -1.00
C LEU A 131 -6.40 -11.63 -1.10
N ILE A 132 -6.48 -10.96 0.05
CA ILE A 132 -6.66 -9.50 0.21
C ILE A 132 -5.40 -8.93 0.85
N TYR A 133 -4.91 -7.84 0.27
CA TYR A 133 -3.81 -7.04 0.81
C TYR A 133 -4.40 -5.75 1.36
N LEU A 134 -4.51 -5.65 2.68
CA LEU A 134 -5.16 -4.56 3.39
C LEU A 134 -4.11 -3.63 3.99
N ALA A 135 -3.97 -2.44 3.40
CA ALA A 135 -3.24 -1.34 4.02
C ALA A 135 -4.21 -0.51 4.86
N THR A 136 -3.89 -0.26 6.12
CA THR A 136 -4.71 0.54 7.05
C THR A 136 -3.87 1.61 7.73
N ALA A 137 -4.29 2.86 7.59
CA ALA A 137 -3.85 3.96 8.43
C ALA A 137 -4.73 4.06 9.67
N THR A 138 -4.12 4.28 10.83
CA THR A 138 -4.80 4.46 12.12
C THR A 138 -4.24 5.70 12.81
N ALA A 139 -5.12 6.54 13.35
CA ALA A 139 -4.76 7.64 14.25
C ALA A 139 -5.77 7.76 15.39
N LEU A 140 -5.41 8.46 16.47
CA LEU A 140 -6.43 8.99 17.39
C LEU A 140 -7.32 9.96 16.61
N SER A 141 -8.62 10.00 16.92
CA SER A 141 -9.54 10.95 16.30
C SER A 141 -9.11 12.40 16.49
N THR A 142 -8.45 12.71 17.61
CA THR A 142 -7.88 14.05 17.91
C THR A 142 -6.64 14.39 17.08
N SER A 143 -5.93 13.39 16.56
CA SER A 143 -4.71 13.56 15.74
C SER A 143 -5.00 13.35 14.25
N TRP A 144 -6.20 12.86 13.89
CA TRP A 144 -6.55 12.57 12.51
C TRP A 144 -6.39 13.78 11.60
N SER A 145 -6.88 14.96 12.00
CA SER A 145 -6.80 16.16 11.16
C SER A 145 -5.35 16.57 10.81
N SER A 146 -4.41 16.40 11.75
CA SER A 146 -2.99 16.72 11.52
C SER A 146 -2.26 15.63 10.76
N ASP A 147 -2.61 14.36 10.96
CA ASP A 147 -1.90 13.22 10.36
C ASP A 147 -2.51 12.74 9.04
N LYS A 148 -3.78 13.05 8.76
CA LYS A 148 -4.57 12.51 7.63
C LYS A 148 -3.83 12.62 6.31
N ALA A 149 -3.25 13.78 6.00
CA ALA A 149 -2.61 14.02 4.71
C ALA A 149 -1.42 13.08 4.46
N GLN A 150 -0.55 12.88 5.45
CA GLN A 150 0.59 11.97 5.31
C GLN A 150 0.16 10.51 5.32
N LEU A 151 -0.82 10.15 6.16
CA LEU A 151 -1.34 8.79 6.25
C LEU A 151 -2.02 8.35 4.95
N ILE A 152 -2.95 9.16 4.44
CA ILE A 152 -3.65 8.87 3.18
C ILE A 152 -2.66 8.77 2.01
N LYS A 153 -1.67 9.66 1.93
CA LYS A 153 -0.64 9.59 0.89
C LYS A 153 0.07 8.23 0.85
N VAL A 154 0.37 7.66 2.02
CA VAL A 154 1.00 6.33 2.11
C VAL A 154 0.03 5.23 1.66
N ILE A 155 -1.22 5.27 2.11
CA ILE A 155 -2.24 4.28 1.75
C ILE A 155 -2.59 4.33 0.26
N ASP A 156 -2.75 5.51 -0.32
CA ASP A 156 -3.04 5.68 -1.75
C ASP A 156 -1.88 5.18 -2.63
N GLY A 157 -0.65 5.37 -2.15
CA GLY A 157 0.57 4.89 -2.80
C GLY A 157 0.80 3.37 -2.70
N PHE A 158 0.06 2.66 -1.85
CA PHE A 158 0.18 1.20 -1.72
C PHE A 158 -0.33 0.50 -2.98
N ASN A 159 0.51 -0.29 -3.64
CA ASN A 159 0.15 -1.02 -4.85
C ASN A 159 0.81 -2.41 -4.84
N LEU A 160 0.20 -3.36 -5.54
CA LEU A 160 0.80 -4.68 -5.75
C LEU A 160 1.76 -4.61 -6.95
N LEU A 161 2.83 -5.41 -6.86
CA LEU A 161 3.77 -5.65 -7.96
C LEU A 161 3.15 -6.57 -9.02
#